data_AF-A0A522IVA9-F1
#
_entry.id   AF-A0A522IVA9-F1
#
_cell.length_a   1.000
_cell.length_b   1.000
_cell.length_c   1.000
_cell.angle_alpha   90.00
_cell.angle_beta   90.00
_cell.angle_gamma   90.00
#
_symmetry.space_group_name_H-M   'P 1'
#
loop_
_entity.id
_entity.type
_entity.pdbx_description
1 polymer ?
#
loop_
_entity_poly.entity_id
_entity_poly.type
_entity_poly.pdbx_seq_one_letter_code
_entity_poly.pdbx_strand_id
1 'polypeptide(L)'
;MATITRYKQDIVVAGSLANGLGGSGQAGSSVGPAGAAGYVFASVTKVVAASTDPNPYVYTVTKDDAFIEVDASSQNVQVVFPNATVSQGRYLMVKRADAAFASANAVTLIDAAGNNVEGAASQSLNANNAIFETRCDASVWQCIGGANSAAWGHIGAIASITPPASGSAYTATAAGFVVVTGGTVTNIQLKRGATTIQIAAATPAVVPVSAGDQVITTYSVAPTMSFVPR
;
A
#
# COMPACT_ATOMS: atom_id res chain seq x y z
N MET A 1 -18.70 22.91 6.37
CA MET A 1 -18.74 22.19 7.67
C MET A 1 -18.65 20.71 7.34
N ALA A 2 -17.48 20.09 7.50
CA ALA A 2 -17.28 18.68 7.23
C ALA A 2 -18.24 17.83 8.07
N THR A 3 -18.99 16.92 7.44
CA THR A 3 -19.84 15.98 8.15
C THR A 3 -19.07 14.68 8.35
N ILE A 4 -18.56 14.45 9.55
CA ILE A 4 -18.07 13.13 9.96
C ILE A 4 -19.28 12.34 10.44
N THR A 5 -19.70 11.33 9.68
CA THR A 5 -20.75 10.41 10.11
C THR A 5 -20.12 9.09 10.52
N ARG A 6 -20.23 8.76 11.81
CA ARG A 6 -19.89 7.44 12.33
C ARG A 6 -21.14 6.58 12.29
N TYR A 7 -21.16 5.57 11.45
CA TYR A 7 -22.21 4.56 11.48
C TYR A 7 -21.76 3.45 12.42
N LYS A 8 -22.31 3.42 13.64
CA LYS A 8 -22.55 2.12 14.27
C LYS A 8 -23.70 1.51 13.50
N GLN A 9 -23.56 0.29 13.00
CA GLN A 9 -24.67 -0.38 12.36
C GLN A 9 -25.68 -0.78 13.44
N ASP A 10 -26.47 0.18 13.94
CA ASP A 10 -27.62 -0.08 14.79
C ASP A 10 -28.74 -0.57 13.89
N ILE A 11 -28.66 -1.82 13.44
CA ILE A 11 -29.86 -2.51 12.96
C ILE A 11 -30.70 -2.78 14.21
N VAL A 12 -31.64 -1.88 14.47
CA VAL A 12 -32.81 -2.16 15.28
C VAL A 12 -33.59 -3.27 14.57
N VAL A 13 -33.31 -4.53 14.91
CA VAL A 13 -34.33 -5.56 14.79
C VAL A 13 -35.21 -5.41 16.02
N ALA A 14 -36.39 -4.84 15.81
CA ALA A 14 -37.46 -4.86 16.78
C ALA A 14 -37.74 -6.33 17.18
N GLY A 15 -37.40 -6.70 18.41
CA GLY A 15 -37.75 -8.00 18.97
C GLY A 15 -36.74 -8.54 19.98
N SER A 16 -37.04 -8.33 21.27
CA SER A 16 -36.47 -9.06 22.42
C SER A 16 -34.97 -8.87 22.69
N LEU A 17 -34.60 -7.70 23.25
CA LEU A 17 -33.49 -7.62 24.20
C LEU A 17 -33.96 -8.23 25.54
N ALA A 18 -34.01 -9.56 25.60
CA ALA A 18 -34.27 -10.27 26.83
C ALA A 18 -33.07 -10.09 27.77
N ASN A 19 -33.24 -9.16 28.72
CA ASN A 19 -32.59 -9.06 30.02
C ASN A 19 -31.05 -9.19 30.08
N GLY A 20 -30.41 -8.07 30.40
CA GLY A 20 -29.15 -8.12 31.15
C GLY A 20 -28.25 -6.93 30.87
N LEU A 21 -28.31 -5.94 31.75
CA LEU A 21 -27.30 -4.89 31.90
C LEU A 21 -25.87 -5.50 31.93
N GLY A 22 -24.99 -5.01 31.07
CA GLY A 22 -23.53 -5.16 31.20
C GLY A 22 -22.94 -6.50 30.72
N GLY A 23 -22.83 -6.68 29.40
CA GLY A 23 -22.08 -7.80 28.81
C GLY A 23 -21.49 -7.42 27.46
N SER A 24 -20.16 -7.44 27.37
CA SER A 24 -19.36 -7.34 26.15
C SER A 24 -19.92 -8.17 25.00
N GLY A 25 -19.89 -7.63 23.77
CA GLY A 25 -20.34 -8.29 22.55
C GLY A 25 -19.94 -9.77 22.51
N GLN A 26 -20.93 -10.65 22.63
CA GLN A 26 -20.71 -12.08 22.42
C GLN A 26 -20.83 -12.37 20.93
N ALA A 27 -19.73 -12.89 20.37
CA ALA A 27 -19.75 -13.54 19.07
C ALA A 27 -20.76 -14.69 19.09
N GLY A 28 -21.58 -14.79 18.04
CA GLY A 28 -22.53 -15.89 17.87
C GLY A 28 -21.81 -17.24 17.93
N SER A 29 -22.37 -18.21 18.63
CA SER A 29 -21.75 -19.52 18.84
C SER A 29 -21.46 -20.24 17.52
N SER A 30 -20.33 -20.94 17.49
CA SER A 30 -19.85 -21.75 16.37
C SER A 30 -20.82 -22.86 15.99
N VAL A 31 -21.06 -23.06 14.69
CA VAL A 31 -21.77 -24.24 14.17
C VAL A 31 -20.73 -25.26 13.65
N GLY A 32 -20.64 -26.40 14.33
CA GLY A 32 -19.79 -27.55 13.96
C GLY A 32 -18.45 -27.66 14.74
N PRO A 33 -17.82 -28.84 14.81
CA PRO A 33 -16.56 -29.08 15.54
C PRO A 33 -15.33 -28.35 14.95
N ALA A 34 -15.50 -27.63 13.84
CA ALA A 34 -14.51 -26.75 13.22
C ALA A 34 -15.08 -25.35 12.91
N GLY A 35 -16.17 -24.94 13.57
CA GLY A 35 -16.81 -23.65 13.31
C GLY A 35 -16.08 -22.49 14.01
N ALA A 36 -15.55 -21.54 13.25
CA ALA A 36 -15.17 -20.24 13.81
C ALA A 36 -16.44 -19.40 14.03
N ALA A 37 -16.72 -19.05 15.29
CA ALA A 37 -17.61 -17.96 15.64
C ALA A 37 -16.94 -16.63 15.29
N GLY A 38 -17.43 -15.87 14.30
CA GLY A 38 -16.80 -14.59 14.01
C GLY A 38 -17.45 -13.73 12.95
N TYR A 39 -18.53 -13.04 13.30
CA TYR A 39 -18.79 -11.73 12.69
C TYR A 39 -18.17 -10.69 13.61
N VAL A 40 -17.03 -10.13 13.23
CA VAL A 40 -16.47 -8.95 13.88
C VAL A 40 -17.15 -7.75 13.23
N PHE A 41 -18.09 -7.13 13.93
CA PHE A 41 -18.64 -5.84 13.53
C PHE A 41 -17.53 -4.79 13.65
N ALA A 42 -16.82 -4.52 12.56
CA ALA A 42 -15.92 -3.38 12.48
C ALA A 42 -16.75 -2.12 12.25
N SER A 43 -16.48 -1.08 13.02
CA SER A 43 -17.02 0.27 12.77
C SER A 43 -16.61 0.75 11.37
N VAL A 44 -17.55 1.37 10.67
CA VAL A 44 -17.30 2.09 9.42
C VAL A 44 -17.33 3.58 9.72
N THR A 45 -16.18 4.22 9.55
CA THR A 45 -16.07 5.67 9.63
C THR A 45 -16.07 6.26 8.23
N LYS A 46 -17.01 7.16 7.96
CA LYS A 46 -17.08 7.87 6.69
C LYS A 46 -16.50 9.28 6.84
N VAL A 47 -15.47 9.55 6.04
CA VAL A 47 -14.77 10.83 5.95
C VAL A 47 -15.14 11.49 4.63
N VAL A 48 -15.71 12.70 4.68
CA VAL A 48 -16.11 13.45 3.47
C VAL A 48 -15.50 14.83 3.55
N ALA A 49 -14.60 15.16 2.62
CA ALA A 49 -14.08 16.51 2.49
C ALA A 49 -15.03 17.36 1.64
N ALA A 50 -15.56 18.44 2.23
CA ALA A 50 -16.31 19.46 1.51
C ALA A 50 -15.36 20.42 0.81
N SER A 51 -15.77 21.07 -0.28
CA SER A 51 -14.96 22.06 -1.02
C SER A 51 -14.53 23.30 -0.22
N THR A 52 -15.13 23.53 0.96
CA THR A 52 -14.80 24.64 1.86
C THR A 52 -13.76 24.28 2.93
N ASP A 53 -13.41 23.01 3.05
CA ASP A 53 -12.47 22.54 4.06
C ASP A 53 -11.00 22.86 3.67
N PRO A 54 -10.03 22.74 4.58
CA PRO A 54 -8.61 22.83 4.21
C PRO A 54 -8.21 21.76 3.18
N ASN A 55 -7.14 22.04 2.42
CA ASN A 55 -6.57 21.12 1.42
C ASN A 55 -5.09 20.81 1.76
N PRO A 56 -4.76 19.60 2.24
CA PRO A 56 -5.66 18.46 2.44
C PRO A 56 -6.58 18.61 3.67
N TYR A 57 -7.75 17.98 3.61
CA TYR A 57 -8.58 17.77 4.80
C TYR A 57 -7.93 16.66 5.64
N VAL A 58 -7.63 16.95 6.91
CA VAL A 58 -6.90 16.00 7.77
C VAL A 58 -7.85 15.26 8.70
N TYR A 59 -7.88 13.93 8.59
CA TYR A 59 -8.59 13.02 9.50
C TYR A 59 -7.60 12.23 10.35
N THR A 60 -7.68 12.40 11.68
CA THR A 60 -6.87 11.61 12.63
C THR A 60 -7.62 10.36 13.06
N VAL A 61 -7.02 9.19 12.83
CA VAL A 61 -7.58 7.90 13.19
C VAL A 61 -7.68 7.78 14.72
N THR A 62 -8.86 7.42 15.19
CA THR A 62 -9.18 7.19 16.60
C THR A 62 -9.19 5.71 16.92
N LYS A 63 -9.09 5.32 18.20
CA LYS A 63 -9.07 3.90 18.62
C LYS A 63 -10.27 3.07 18.15
N ASP A 64 -11.40 3.73 17.88
CA ASP A 64 -12.63 3.07 17.48
C ASP A 64 -12.71 2.83 15.97
N ASP A 65 -11.72 3.27 15.18
CA ASP A 65 -11.70 3.07 13.74
C ASP A 65 -11.05 1.74 13.37
N ALA A 66 -11.71 1.01 12.48
CA ALA A 66 -11.21 -0.22 11.87
C ALA A 66 -11.36 -0.19 10.34
N PHE A 67 -12.49 0.29 9.82
CA PHE A 67 -12.72 0.53 8.40
C PHE A 67 -13.06 2.01 8.16
N ILE A 68 -12.34 2.66 7.24
CA ILE A 68 -12.46 4.08 6.95
C ILE A 68 -12.76 4.25 5.46
N GLU A 69 -13.93 4.77 5.13
CA GLU A 69 -14.27 5.19 3.77
C GLU A 69 -14.03 6.68 3.62
N VAL A 70 -13.27 7.06 2.60
CA VAL A 70 -12.86 8.42 2.37
C VAL A 70 -13.38 8.89 1.02
N ASP A 71 -14.20 9.93 1.05
CA ASP A 71 -14.69 10.64 -0.12
C ASP A 71 -13.80 11.88 -0.37
N ALA A 72 -12.96 11.78 -1.39
CA ALA A 72 -12.07 12.84 -1.85
C ALA A 72 -12.61 13.55 -3.11
N SER A 73 -13.93 13.51 -3.35
CA SER A 73 -14.55 14.11 -4.54
C SER A 73 -14.28 15.60 -4.65
N SER A 74 -14.24 16.32 -3.52
CA SER A 74 -14.10 17.78 -3.54
C SER A 74 -12.66 18.26 -3.35
N GLN A 75 -11.85 17.58 -2.52
CA GLN A 75 -10.47 17.98 -2.17
C GLN A 75 -9.61 16.77 -1.76
N ASN A 76 -8.30 16.97 -1.63
CA ASN A 76 -7.42 15.93 -1.07
C ASN A 76 -7.78 15.65 0.41
N VAL A 77 -7.57 14.40 0.83
CA VAL A 77 -7.74 13.97 2.22
C VAL A 77 -6.45 13.34 2.72
N GLN A 78 -6.06 13.65 3.95
CA GLN A 78 -4.97 13.00 4.65
C GLN A 78 -5.52 12.22 5.84
N VAL A 79 -5.33 10.90 5.84
CA VAL A 79 -5.63 10.03 6.98
C VAL A 79 -4.36 9.83 7.79
N VAL A 80 -4.40 10.23 9.05
CA VAL A 80 -3.27 10.15 9.99
C VAL A 80 -3.48 8.95 10.90
N PHE A 81 -2.72 7.88 10.66
CA PHE A 81 -2.64 6.72 11.54
C PHE A 81 -2.01 7.09 12.88
N PRO A 82 -2.39 6.42 13.98
CA PRO A 82 -1.71 6.63 15.25
C PRO A 82 -0.25 6.17 15.14
N ASN A 83 0.61 6.72 16.00
CA ASN A 83 2.03 6.36 16.04
C ASN A 83 2.22 4.84 16.07
N ALA A 84 2.93 4.32 15.06
CA ALA A 84 3.21 2.90 14.88
C ALA A 84 3.83 2.28 16.13
N THR A 85 4.74 2.99 16.83
CA THR A 85 5.47 2.44 17.97
C THR A 85 4.62 2.11 19.19
N VAL A 86 3.39 2.62 19.25
CA VAL A 86 2.42 2.35 20.32
C VAL A 86 1.15 1.65 19.82
N SER A 87 1.12 1.25 18.55
CA SER A 87 -0.07 0.70 17.88
C SER A 87 0.11 -0.75 17.44
N GLN A 88 1.00 -1.50 18.07
CA GLN A 88 1.33 -2.88 17.69
C GLN A 88 0.10 -3.76 17.50
N GLY A 89 0.08 -4.51 16.40
CA GLY A 89 -0.97 -5.47 16.07
C GLY A 89 -2.26 -4.83 15.58
N ARG A 90 -2.37 -3.49 15.62
CA ARG A 90 -3.55 -2.77 15.16
C ARG A 90 -3.76 -2.98 13.66
N TYR A 91 -5.00 -3.25 13.30
CA TYR A 91 -5.47 -3.45 11.95
C TYR A 91 -6.32 -2.26 11.51
N LEU A 92 -6.10 -1.75 10.30
CA LEU A 92 -6.89 -0.69 9.69
C LEU A 92 -7.11 -1.01 8.22
N MET A 93 -8.27 -0.64 7.70
CA MET A 93 -8.53 -0.61 6.28
C MET A 93 -9.03 0.77 5.88
N VAL A 94 -8.39 1.38 4.89
CA VAL A 94 -8.80 2.67 4.32
C VAL A 94 -9.21 2.43 2.87
N LYS A 95 -10.41 2.88 2.51
CA LYS A 95 -10.92 2.83 1.16
C LYS A 95 -11.18 4.23 0.65
N ARG A 96 -10.72 4.55 -0.56
CA ARG A 96 -11.22 5.71 -1.29
C ARG A 96 -12.55 5.35 -1.96
N ALA A 97 -13.60 6.08 -1.63
CA ALA A 97 -14.96 5.89 -2.11
C ALA A 97 -15.56 7.26 -2.42
N ASP A 98 -15.14 7.84 -3.54
CA ASP A 98 -15.60 9.15 -3.98
C ASP A 98 -17.06 9.07 -4.44
N ALA A 99 -17.89 10.04 -4.03
CA ALA A 99 -19.22 10.24 -4.61
C ALA A 99 -19.14 10.61 -6.11
N ALA A 100 -18.14 11.41 -6.49
CA ALA A 100 -17.78 11.72 -7.87
C ALA A 100 -16.25 11.71 -8.00
N PHE A 101 -15.72 10.75 -8.77
CA PHE A 101 -14.27 10.57 -8.85
C PHE A 101 -13.55 11.80 -9.41
N ALA A 102 -12.62 12.34 -8.62
CA ALA A 102 -11.75 13.45 -9.00
C ALA A 102 -10.29 12.97 -9.07
N SER A 103 -9.77 12.77 -10.28
CA SER A 103 -8.42 12.22 -10.51
C SER A 103 -7.28 13.12 -10.03
N ALA A 104 -7.54 14.42 -9.82
CA ALA A 104 -6.58 15.36 -9.26
C ALA A 104 -6.48 15.29 -7.73
N ASN A 105 -7.48 14.69 -7.07
CA ASN A 105 -7.51 14.53 -5.63
C ASN A 105 -6.95 13.17 -5.24
N ALA A 106 -6.37 13.07 -4.05
CA ALA A 106 -5.83 11.85 -3.47
C ALA A 106 -6.27 11.68 -2.01
N VAL A 107 -6.24 10.43 -1.54
CA VAL A 107 -6.29 10.10 -0.11
C VAL A 107 -4.90 9.65 0.31
N THR A 108 -4.19 10.48 1.07
CA THR A 108 -2.84 10.20 1.57
C THR A 108 -2.91 9.60 2.97
N LEU A 109 -2.10 8.57 3.22
CA LEU A 109 -2.02 7.84 4.48
C LEU A 109 -0.65 8.13 5.09
N ILE A 110 -0.61 8.62 6.33
CA ILE A 110 0.63 8.90 7.06
C ILE A 110 0.57 8.38 8.48
N ASP A 111 1.73 8.21 9.12
CA ASP A 111 1.84 7.96 10.55
C ASP A 111 1.97 9.28 11.34
N ALA A 112 1.31 9.38 12.49
CA ALA A 112 1.31 10.57 13.34
C ALA A 112 2.71 10.97 13.86
N ALA A 113 3.63 10.02 14.01
CA ALA A 113 5.01 10.28 14.44
C ALA A 113 6.01 10.25 13.28
N GLY A 114 5.53 10.18 12.03
CA GLY A 114 6.38 10.13 10.84
C GLY A 114 7.08 8.79 10.63
N ASN A 115 6.63 7.72 11.29
CA ASN A 115 7.09 6.37 10.95
C ASN A 115 6.64 6.01 9.53
N ASN A 116 7.24 4.95 9.00
CA ASN A 116 6.89 4.50 7.66
C ASN A 116 5.47 3.89 7.61
N VAL A 117 4.82 4.08 6.47
CA VAL A 117 3.65 3.37 5.97
C VAL A 117 4.10 2.61 4.73
N GLU A 118 4.23 1.29 4.85
CA GLU A 118 4.76 0.38 3.82
C GLU A 118 6.12 0.88 3.26
N GLY A 119 7.10 1.04 4.15
CA GLY A 119 8.47 1.42 3.77
C GLY A 119 8.67 2.86 3.29
N ALA A 120 7.61 3.66 3.17
CA ALA A 120 7.66 5.07 2.77
C ALA A 120 7.06 5.98 3.86
N ALA A 121 7.37 7.27 3.86
CA ALA A 121 6.78 8.22 4.82
C ALA A 121 5.26 8.40 4.65
N SER A 122 4.71 8.06 3.47
CA SER A 122 3.28 8.14 3.17
C SER A 122 2.89 7.18 2.05
N GLN A 123 1.63 6.76 2.05
CA GLN A 123 0.99 6.06 0.91
C GLN A 123 -0.13 6.93 0.34
N SER A 124 -0.55 6.70 -0.91
CA SER A 124 -1.63 7.48 -1.54
C SER A 124 -2.58 6.62 -2.37
N LEU A 125 -3.88 6.79 -2.14
CA LEU A 125 -4.95 6.17 -2.90
C LEU A 125 -5.46 7.13 -3.99
N ASN A 126 -5.02 6.90 -5.24
CA ASN A 126 -5.26 7.82 -6.37
C ASN A 126 -6.42 7.39 -7.29
N ALA A 127 -6.87 6.14 -7.20
CA ALA A 127 -8.02 5.65 -7.96
C ALA A 127 -9.28 5.57 -7.09
N ASN A 128 -10.45 5.69 -7.70
CA ASN A 128 -11.70 5.37 -7.01
C ASN A 128 -11.74 3.87 -6.66
N ASN A 129 -12.32 3.53 -5.52
CA ASN A 129 -12.36 2.17 -4.97
C ASN A 129 -10.98 1.56 -4.65
N ALA A 130 -9.95 2.39 -4.52
CA ALA A 130 -8.67 1.99 -3.96
C ALA A 130 -8.84 1.56 -2.49
N ILE A 131 -8.18 0.49 -2.07
CA ILE A 131 -8.24 -0.03 -0.69
C ILE A 131 -6.83 -0.28 -0.20
N PHE A 132 -6.45 0.27 0.95
CA PHE A 132 -5.22 -0.03 1.71
C PHE A 132 -5.58 -0.75 3.00
N GLU A 133 -5.18 -2.00 3.13
CA GLU A 133 -5.33 -2.81 4.33
C GLU A 133 -3.98 -2.96 5.01
N THR A 134 -3.93 -2.64 6.31
CA THR A 134 -2.67 -2.56 7.03
C THR A 134 -2.72 -3.21 8.40
N ARG A 135 -1.54 -3.67 8.82
CA ARG A 135 -1.27 -4.09 10.18
C ARG A 135 0.01 -3.42 10.69
N CYS A 136 -0.05 -2.88 11.89
CA CYS A 136 1.11 -2.30 12.54
C CYS A 136 1.96 -3.38 13.23
N ASP A 137 3.28 -3.36 13.04
CA ASP A 137 4.24 -4.29 13.65
C ASP A 137 5.01 -3.68 14.85
N ALA A 138 4.60 -2.51 15.33
CA ALA A 138 5.27 -1.65 16.30
C ALA A 138 6.43 -0.79 15.77
N SER A 139 6.68 -0.77 14.45
CA SER A 139 7.67 0.12 13.83
C SER A 139 7.17 0.75 12.53
N VAL A 140 6.35 0.03 11.76
CA VAL A 140 5.83 0.44 10.45
C VAL A 140 4.37 -0.01 10.33
N TRP A 141 3.59 0.74 9.57
CA TRP A 141 2.28 0.29 9.09
C TRP A 141 2.48 -0.55 7.83
N GLN A 142 2.46 -1.88 7.96
CA GLN A 142 2.67 -2.80 6.84
C GLN A 142 1.39 -2.93 6.02
N CYS A 143 1.49 -2.84 4.70
CA CYS A 143 0.41 -3.18 3.78
C CYS A 143 0.30 -4.71 3.73
N ILE A 144 -0.85 -5.25 4.15
CA ILE A 144 -1.12 -6.70 4.15
C ILE A 144 -2.17 -7.10 3.11
N GLY A 145 -2.83 -6.11 2.51
CA GLY A 145 -3.86 -6.29 1.52
C GLY A 145 -4.18 -4.97 0.84
N GLY A 146 -4.80 -5.06 -0.32
CA GLY A 146 -5.24 -3.87 -1.02
C GLY A 146 -5.56 -4.09 -2.48
N ALA A 147 -6.23 -3.11 -3.07
CA ALA A 147 -6.60 -3.11 -4.48
C ALA A 147 -6.51 -1.68 -5.03
N ASN A 148 -6.22 -1.57 -6.34
CA ASN A 148 -6.38 -0.34 -7.11
C ASN A 148 -5.78 0.92 -6.44
N SER A 149 -4.50 0.91 -6.05
CA SER A 149 -3.68 2.01 -5.50
C SER A 149 -3.21 1.87 -4.05
N ALA A 150 -3.45 0.75 -3.37
CA ALA A 150 -2.62 0.40 -2.22
C ALA A 150 -1.44 -0.44 -2.68
N ALA A 151 -0.24 0.02 -2.35
CA ALA A 151 1.03 -0.59 -2.72
C ALA A 151 1.04 -2.09 -2.43
N TRP A 152 0.84 -2.89 -3.47
CA TRP A 152 1.48 -4.19 -3.59
C TRP A 152 2.80 -3.94 -4.30
N GLY A 153 3.82 -3.65 -3.52
CA GLY A 153 5.09 -3.15 -4.05
C GLY A 153 5.04 -1.64 -4.28
N HIS A 154 5.93 -0.93 -3.60
CA HIS A 154 6.18 0.47 -3.85
C HIS A 154 6.54 0.65 -5.33
N ILE A 155 5.75 1.43 -6.10
CA ILE A 155 6.20 1.91 -7.42
C ILE A 155 7.33 2.90 -7.12
N GLY A 156 8.55 2.39 -6.95
CA GLY A 156 9.69 3.25 -6.84
C GLY A 156 9.89 3.99 -8.15
N ALA A 157 10.29 5.25 -8.04
CA ALA A 157 10.64 6.03 -9.21
C ALA A 157 11.65 5.23 -10.04
N ILE A 158 11.41 5.16 -11.35
CA ILE A 158 12.35 4.53 -12.26
C ILE A 158 13.67 5.29 -12.16
N ALA A 159 14.72 4.60 -11.72
CA ALA A 159 16.04 5.18 -11.57
C ALA A 159 16.87 4.92 -12.83
N SER A 160 17.46 5.95 -13.40
CA SER A 160 18.44 5.78 -14.47
C SER A 160 19.68 5.08 -13.92
N ILE A 161 20.11 4.01 -14.57
CA ILE A 161 21.39 3.36 -14.29
C ILE A 161 22.38 3.89 -15.34
N THR A 162 23.50 4.46 -14.88
CA THR A 162 24.63 4.67 -15.80
C THR A 162 25.20 3.30 -16.15
N PRO A 163 25.21 2.88 -17.43
CA PRO A 163 25.72 1.58 -17.81
C PRO A 163 27.18 1.44 -17.35
N PRO A 164 27.54 0.38 -16.62
CA PRO A 164 28.93 0.07 -16.33
C PRO A 164 29.73 -0.12 -17.62
N ALA A 165 31.06 -0.11 -17.54
CA ALA A 165 31.91 -0.52 -18.66
C ALA A 165 31.47 -1.89 -19.18
N SER A 166 31.51 -2.09 -20.50
CA SER A 166 31.07 -3.33 -21.16
C SER A 166 31.64 -4.57 -20.47
N GLY A 167 30.77 -5.51 -20.09
CA GLY A 167 31.13 -6.73 -19.34
C GLY A 167 31.29 -6.55 -17.83
N SER A 168 31.10 -5.35 -17.29
CA SER A 168 31.07 -5.08 -15.84
C SER A 168 29.64 -5.21 -15.28
N ALA A 169 29.53 -5.43 -13.97
CA ALA A 169 28.26 -5.65 -13.29
C ALA A 169 27.63 -4.36 -12.76
N TYR A 170 26.32 -4.23 -12.92
CA TYR A 170 25.46 -3.41 -12.06
C TYR A 170 24.94 -4.29 -10.92
N THR A 171 25.09 -3.86 -9.67
CA THR A 171 24.52 -4.55 -8.50
C THR A 171 23.20 -3.91 -8.12
N ALA A 172 22.11 -4.68 -8.12
CA ALA A 172 20.80 -4.21 -7.71
C ALA A 172 20.76 -3.97 -6.19
N THR A 173 20.31 -2.78 -5.76
CA THR A 173 20.19 -2.42 -4.34
C THR A 173 18.89 -2.89 -3.70
N ALA A 174 17.88 -3.22 -4.52
CA ALA A 174 16.56 -3.67 -4.11
C ALA A 174 16.01 -4.70 -5.11
N ALA A 175 14.89 -5.35 -4.78
CA ALA A 175 14.17 -6.18 -5.73
C ALA A 175 13.47 -5.31 -6.79
N GLY A 176 13.36 -5.82 -8.02
CA GLY A 176 12.78 -5.08 -9.13
C GLY A 176 13.15 -5.64 -10.49
N PHE A 177 13.23 -4.76 -11.48
CA PHE A 177 13.64 -5.08 -12.84
C PHE A 177 14.73 -4.12 -13.31
N VAL A 178 15.73 -4.65 -14.01
CA VAL A 178 16.64 -3.84 -14.82
C VAL A 178 16.16 -3.91 -16.27
N VAL A 179 15.83 -2.76 -16.83
CA VAL A 179 15.41 -2.61 -18.22
C VAL A 179 16.59 -2.08 -19.03
N VAL A 180 16.97 -2.80 -20.07
CA VAL A 180 18.07 -2.44 -20.99
C VAL A 180 17.47 -2.13 -22.36
N THR A 181 17.74 -0.93 -22.88
CA THR A 181 17.18 -0.41 -24.14
C THR A 181 18.25 0.30 -24.98
N GLY A 182 18.10 0.33 -26.30
CA GLY A 182 19.09 0.94 -27.21
C GLY A 182 20.47 0.28 -27.18
N GLY A 183 21.45 0.94 -27.81
CA GLY A 183 22.82 0.43 -27.92
C GLY A 183 22.96 -0.80 -28.82
N THR A 184 24.11 -1.47 -28.74
CA THR A 184 24.39 -2.72 -29.44
C THR A 184 24.85 -3.74 -28.41
N VAL A 185 23.88 -4.42 -27.80
CA VAL A 185 24.08 -5.42 -26.75
C VAL A 185 24.34 -6.78 -27.38
N THR A 186 25.44 -7.41 -27.01
CA THR A 186 25.84 -8.74 -27.52
C THR A 186 25.64 -9.84 -26.49
N ASN A 187 25.58 -9.49 -25.20
CA ASN A 187 25.28 -10.44 -24.14
C ASN A 187 24.66 -9.78 -22.90
N ILE A 188 23.78 -10.50 -22.20
CA ILE A 188 23.26 -10.11 -20.89
C ILE A 188 23.37 -11.31 -19.94
N GLN A 189 23.86 -11.11 -18.73
CA GLN A 189 23.88 -12.14 -17.69
C GLN A 189 23.25 -11.63 -16.40
N LEU A 190 22.52 -12.52 -15.72
CA LEU A 190 22.12 -12.35 -14.33
C LEU A 190 22.99 -13.24 -13.46
N LYS A 191 23.69 -12.64 -12.50
CA LYS A 191 24.46 -13.36 -11.50
C LYS A 191 23.84 -13.17 -10.11
N ARG A 192 23.55 -14.30 -9.45
CA ARG A 192 23.00 -14.36 -8.09
C ARG A 192 23.93 -15.23 -7.24
N GLY A 193 24.66 -14.58 -6.32
CA GLY A 193 25.73 -15.25 -5.58
C GLY A 193 26.78 -15.85 -6.52
N ALA A 194 26.92 -17.18 -6.51
CA ALA A 194 27.84 -17.92 -7.38
C ALA A 194 27.23 -18.34 -8.73
N THR A 195 25.90 -18.30 -8.88
CA THR A 195 25.21 -18.78 -10.08
C THR A 195 25.11 -17.68 -11.12
N THR A 196 25.41 -17.99 -12.38
CA THR A 196 25.27 -17.07 -13.51
C THR A 196 24.33 -17.68 -14.55
N ILE A 197 23.34 -16.89 -14.98
CA ILE A 197 22.35 -17.25 -16.00
C ILE A 197 22.58 -16.34 -17.20
N GLN A 198 22.73 -16.93 -18.38
CA GLN A 198 22.73 -16.18 -19.64
C GLN A 198 21.30 -15.77 -19.97
N ILE A 199 21.11 -14.50 -20.28
CA ILE A 199 19.86 -13.93 -20.77
C ILE A 199 20.09 -13.57 -22.23
N ALA A 200 19.12 -13.89 -23.10
CA ALA A 200 19.23 -13.55 -24.51
C ALA A 200 19.51 -12.04 -24.66
N ALA A 201 20.50 -11.71 -25.51
CA ALA A 201 20.82 -10.33 -25.85
C ALA A 201 19.71 -9.75 -26.73
N ALA A 202 18.64 -9.30 -26.08
CA ALA A 202 17.51 -8.62 -26.70
C ALA A 202 17.54 -7.14 -26.34
N THR A 203 16.94 -6.31 -27.17
CA THR A 203 16.80 -4.88 -26.89
C THR A 203 15.42 -4.45 -27.41
N PRO A 204 14.43 -4.19 -26.52
CA PRO A 204 14.53 -4.15 -25.06
C PRO A 204 14.74 -5.53 -24.42
N ALA A 205 15.48 -5.56 -23.32
CA ALA A 205 15.54 -6.68 -22.39
C ALA A 205 15.07 -6.25 -21.00
N VAL A 206 14.34 -7.14 -20.33
CA VAL A 206 13.87 -6.94 -18.95
C VAL A 206 14.44 -8.05 -18.09
N VAL A 207 15.27 -7.70 -17.12
CA VAL A 207 15.97 -8.63 -16.24
C VAL A 207 15.38 -8.51 -14.83
N PRO A 208 14.64 -9.52 -14.33
CA PRO A 208 14.18 -9.52 -12.95
C PRO A 208 15.36 -9.70 -12.00
N VAL A 209 15.41 -8.90 -10.93
CA VAL A 209 16.49 -8.89 -9.95
C VAL A 209 15.97 -8.84 -8.52
N SER A 210 16.72 -9.42 -7.60
CA SER A 210 16.62 -9.24 -6.15
C SER A 210 17.75 -8.32 -5.65
N ALA A 211 17.64 -7.82 -4.42
CA ALA A 211 18.74 -7.08 -3.79
C ALA A 211 20.02 -7.93 -3.74
N GLY A 212 21.14 -7.36 -4.20
CA GLY A 212 22.44 -8.03 -4.31
C GLY A 212 22.67 -8.82 -5.60
N ASP A 213 21.66 -8.99 -6.46
CA ASP A 213 21.86 -9.57 -7.79
C ASP A 213 22.71 -8.64 -8.67
N GLN A 214 23.46 -9.24 -9.60
CA GLN A 214 24.31 -8.54 -10.54
C GLN A 214 23.81 -8.72 -11.97
N VAL A 215 23.62 -7.61 -12.69
CA VAL A 215 23.31 -7.60 -14.13
C VAL A 215 24.58 -7.20 -14.87
N ILE A 216 25.10 -8.11 -15.69
CA ILE A 216 26.30 -7.90 -16.49
C ILE A 216 25.87 -7.74 -17.94
N THR A 217 26.23 -6.61 -18.55
CA THR A 217 25.83 -6.28 -19.92
C THR A 217 27.07 -6.10 -20.79
N THR A 218 27.20 -6.88 -21.85
CA THR A 218 28.26 -6.75 -22.85
C THR A 218 27.69 -6.05 -24.07
N TYR A 219 28.35 -4.98 -24.51
CA TYR A 219 27.92 -4.15 -25.63
C TYR A 219 29.12 -3.55 -26.39
N SER A 220 28.89 -3.16 -27.65
CA SER A 220 29.82 -2.36 -28.46
C SER A 220 29.40 -0.89 -28.57
N VAL A 221 28.11 -0.60 -28.37
CA VAL A 221 27.55 0.76 -28.19
C VAL A 221 26.75 0.76 -26.91
N ALA A 222 27.01 1.73 -26.02
CA ALA A 222 26.40 1.78 -24.70
C ALA A 222 24.86 1.81 -24.77
N PRO A 223 24.17 0.91 -24.06
CA PRO A 223 22.71 0.94 -23.96
C PRO A 223 22.26 2.00 -22.94
N THR A 224 20.97 2.27 -22.88
CA THR A 224 20.32 2.92 -21.75
C THR A 224 19.85 1.84 -20.77
N MET A 225 20.18 1.99 -19.49
CA MET A 225 19.74 1.09 -18.42
C MET A 225 18.85 1.83 -17.42
N SER A 226 17.81 1.17 -16.94
CA SER A 226 16.89 1.73 -15.94
C SER A 226 16.51 0.67 -14.91
N PHE A 227 16.46 1.05 -13.63
CA PHE A 227 15.95 0.20 -12.56
C PHE A 227 14.50 0.57 -12.28
N VAL A 228 13.62 -0.43 -12.31
CA VAL A 228 12.22 -0.32 -11.91
C VAL A 228 12.05 -1.09 -10.60
N PRO A 229 12.00 -0.39 -9.45
CA PRO A 229 11.82 -1.04 -8.15
C PRO A 229 10.49 -1.79 -8.08
N ARG A 230 10.48 -2.91 -7.34
CA ARG A 230 9.26 -3.64 -6.98
C ARG A 230 9.01 -3.51 -5.48
#